data_AF-A0A520DQA3-F1
#
_entry.id   AF-A0A520DQA3-F1
#
_cell.length_a   1.000
_cell.length_b   1.000
_cell.length_c   1.000
_cell.angle_alpha   90.00
_cell.angle_beta   90.00
_cell.angle_gamma   90.00
#
_symmetry.space_group_name_H-M   'P 1'
#
loop_
_entity.id
_entity.type
_entity.pdbx_description
1 polymer ?
#
loop_
_entity_poly.entity_id
_entity_poly.type
_entity_poly.pdbx_seq_one_letter_code
_entity_poly.pdbx_strand_id
1 'polypeptide(L)'
;MFNRRKFIKASALSAGLLAIDKTSMADAIPNHSNNKANFPIVISTWDFGIAANADAWKVLSKGGRALDAVEQGVWVPEADEKNQTVGYGGLPDRDGKVTLDACI
;
A
#
# COMPACT_ATOMS: atom_id res chain seq x y z
N MET A 1 35.58 -39.36 16.65
CA MET A 1 34.28 -40.04 16.50
C MET A 1 33.27 -39.44 17.48
N PHE A 2 32.23 -38.76 16.99
CA PHE A 2 31.17 -38.21 17.85
C PHE A 2 30.23 -39.34 18.28
N ASN A 3 30.16 -39.63 19.59
CA ASN A 3 29.21 -40.60 20.15
C ASN A 3 27.88 -39.92 20.48
N ARG A 4 26.76 -40.63 20.30
CA ARG A 4 25.40 -40.16 20.62
C ARG A 4 25.29 -39.48 21.99
N ARG A 5 25.94 -40.05 23.02
CA ARG A 5 25.96 -39.50 24.38
C ARG A 5 26.70 -38.16 24.48
N LYS A 6 27.76 -37.96 23.69
CA LYS A 6 28.50 -36.68 23.63
C LYS A 6 27.70 -35.64 22.86
N PHE A 7 27.00 -36.04 21.79
CA PHE A 7 26.10 -35.16 21.05
C PHE A 7 24.94 -34.65 21.93
N ILE A 8 24.22 -35.54 22.61
CA ILE A 8 23.11 -35.14 23.48
C ILE A 8 23.58 -34.22 24.62
N LYS A 9 24.73 -34.50 25.24
CA LYS A 9 25.30 -33.62 26.27
C LYS A 9 25.68 -32.25 25.71
N ALA A 10 26.30 -32.21 24.54
CA ALA A 10 26.68 -30.96 23.89
C ALA A 10 25.44 -30.12 23.51
N SER A 11 24.41 -30.75 22.95
CA SER A 11 23.13 -30.10 22.60
C SER A 11 22.36 -29.61 23.83
N ALA A 12 22.36 -30.35 24.93
CA ALA A 12 21.70 -29.93 26.17
C ALA A 12 22.42 -28.74 26.83
N LEU A 13 23.76 -28.72 26.80
CA LEU A 13 24.57 -27.61 27.30
C LEU A 13 24.36 -26.34 26.45
N SER A 14 24.38 -26.46 25.11
CA SER A 14 24.16 -25.32 24.23
C SER A 14 22.74 -24.77 24.33
N ALA A 15 21.71 -25.62 24.44
CA ALA A 15 20.34 -25.18 24.68
C ALA A 15 20.17 -24.49 26.05
N GLY A 16 20.83 -24.99 27.09
CA GLY A 16 20.83 -24.38 28.41
C GLY A 16 21.46 -22.98 28.42
N LEU A 17 22.57 -22.79 27.68
CA LEU A 17 23.23 -21.50 27.47
C LEU A 17 22.37 -20.50 26.67
N LEU A 18 21.55 -20.97 25.72
CA LEU A 18 20.64 -20.10 24.97
C LEU A 18 19.39 -19.70 25.78
N ALA A 19 19.03 -20.46 26.82
CA ALA A 19 17.85 -20.21 27.66
C ALA A 19 18.09 -19.16 28.77
N ILE A 20 19.35 -18.94 29.18
CA ILE A 20 19.73 -17.96 30.22
C ILE A 20 19.76 -16.52 29.71
N ASP A 21 20.02 -16.29 28.42
CA ASP A 21 20.10 -14.94 27.82
C ASP A 21 19.04 -14.73 26.72
N LYS A 22 17.75 -14.80 27.12
CA LYS A 22 16.61 -14.50 26.23
C LYS A 22 16.70 -13.10 25.62
N THR A 23 17.30 -12.15 26.34
CA THR A 23 17.45 -10.75 25.93
C THR A 23 18.48 -10.56 24.82
N SER A 24 19.53 -11.38 24.75
CA SER A 24 20.62 -11.19 23.77
C SER A 24 20.40 -11.94 22.45
N MET A 25 19.56 -12.98 22.43
CA MET A 25 19.22 -13.73 21.21
C MET A 25 18.06 -13.11 20.43
N ALA A 26 17.26 -12.25 21.06
CA ALA A 26 16.18 -11.51 20.39
C ALA A 26 16.71 -10.46 19.39
N ASP A 27 17.93 -9.94 19.62
CA ASP A 27 18.61 -8.99 18.72
C ASP A 27 19.41 -9.69 17.59
N ALA A 28 19.70 -10.99 17.74
CA ALA A 28 20.43 -11.77 16.74
C ALA A 28 19.53 -12.29 15.61
N ILE A 29 18.22 -12.30 15.82
CA ILE A 29 17.25 -12.45 14.74
C ILE A 29 17.18 -11.07 14.08
N PRO A 30 17.57 -10.92 12.80
CA PRO A 30 17.32 -9.67 12.11
C PRO A 30 15.83 -9.41 12.22
N ASN A 31 15.46 -8.38 12.98
CA ASN A 31 14.14 -7.80 12.87
C ASN A 31 14.04 -7.43 11.40
N HIS A 32 13.31 -8.24 10.62
CA HIS A 32 12.79 -7.75 9.38
C HIS A 32 11.87 -6.64 9.83
N SER A 33 12.41 -5.43 9.87
CA SER A 33 11.65 -4.20 9.86
C SER A 33 10.66 -4.47 8.75
N ASN A 34 9.42 -4.81 9.15
CA ASN A 34 8.27 -4.69 8.30
C ASN A 34 8.38 -3.24 7.86
N ASN A 35 8.96 -3.01 6.67
CA ASN A 35 9.09 -1.68 6.10
C ASN A 35 7.69 -1.12 6.26
N LYS A 36 7.53 -0.19 7.21
CA LYS A 36 6.22 0.38 7.49
C LYS A 36 5.84 1.01 6.17
N ALA A 37 4.91 0.37 5.48
CA ALA A 37 4.52 0.83 4.18
C ALA A 37 4.04 2.27 4.37
N ASN A 38 4.59 3.18 3.56
CA ASN A 38 4.27 4.61 3.63
C ASN A 38 2.83 4.80 3.16
N PHE A 39 1.90 4.60 4.09
CA PHE A 39 0.48 4.84 3.91
C PHE A 39 0.08 6.09 4.70
N PRO A 40 -0.94 6.82 4.21
CA PRO A 40 -1.73 6.55 3.00
C PRO A 40 -0.97 6.87 1.69
N ILE A 41 -1.32 6.18 0.60
CA ILE A 41 -0.82 6.44 -0.77
C ILE A 41 -2.00 6.42 -1.73
N VAL A 42 -1.98 7.30 -2.73
CA VAL A 42 -2.94 7.33 -3.84
C VAL A 42 -2.17 7.43 -5.15
N ILE A 43 -2.63 6.70 -6.15
CA ILE A 43 -2.04 6.67 -7.48
C ILE A 43 -3.18 6.77 -8.48
N SER A 44 -2.99 7.60 -9.50
CA SER A 44 -3.94 7.86 -10.58
C SER A 44 -3.22 7.77 -11.92
N THR A 45 -3.94 7.47 -12.98
CA THR A 45 -3.41 7.47 -14.35
C THR A 45 -3.30 8.88 -14.92
N TRP A 46 -2.34 9.08 -15.83
CA TRP A 46 -2.16 10.30 -16.64
C TRP A 46 -1.79 11.57 -15.85
N ASP A 47 -1.70 12.70 -16.57
CA ASP A 47 -1.25 14.01 -16.08
C ASP A 47 -2.32 14.73 -15.24
N PHE A 48 -3.59 14.68 -15.65
CA PHE A 48 -4.73 15.16 -14.85
C PHE A 48 -4.86 14.41 -13.51
N GLY A 49 -4.22 13.25 -13.42
CA GLY A 49 -4.04 12.50 -12.18
C GLY A 49 -3.36 13.30 -11.05
N ILE A 50 -2.52 14.29 -11.37
CA ILE A 50 -1.89 15.15 -10.35
C ILE A 50 -2.96 15.94 -9.60
N ALA A 51 -3.93 16.52 -10.32
CA ALA A 51 -5.03 17.27 -9.73
C ALA A 51 -6.00 16.35 -8.98
N ALA A 52 -6.31 15.17 -9.55
CA ALA A 52 -7.13 14.14 -8.89
C ALA A 52 -6.51 13.69 -7.56
N ASN A 53 -5.20 13.39 -7.54
CA ASN A 53 -4.49 12.99 -6.33
C ASN A 53 -4.46 14.11 -5.29
N ALA A 54 -4.35 15.37 -5.70
CA ALA A 54 -4.40 16.50 -4.79
C ALA A 54 -5.75 16.57 -4.05
N ASP A 55 -6.86 16.25 -4.72
CA ASP A 55 -8.19 16.22 -4.09
C ASP A 55 -8.39 14.98 -3.21
N ALA A 56 -8.01 13.80 -3.70
CA ALA A 56 -7.99 12.56 -2.91
C ALA A 56 -7.16 12.71 -1.62
N TRP A 57 -6.05 13.46 -1.69
CA TRP A 57 -5.18 13.70 -0.53
C TRP A 57 -5.86 14.53 0.57
N LYS A 58 -6.85 15.38 0.25
CA LYS A 58 -7.63 16.11 1.26
C LYS A 58 -8.41 15.18 2.18
N VAL A 59 -8.79 14.00 1.67
CA VAL A 59 -9.45 12.93 2.44
C VAL A 59 -8.41 12.10 3.19
N LEU A 60 -7.40 11.60 2.48
CA LEU A 60 -6.39 10.70 3.06
C LEU A 60 -5.55 11.36 4.15
N SER A 61 -5.15 12.62 3.97
CA SER A 61 -4.37 13.37 4.97
C SER A 61 -5.10 13.58 6.30
N LYS A 62 -6.45 13.49 6.30
CA LYS A 62 -7.29 13.58 7.50
C LYS A 62 -7.61 12.21 8.12
N GLY A 63 -7.01 11.14 7.59
CA GLY A 63 -7.34 9.76 8.00
C GLY A 63 -8.70 9.29 7.51
N GLY A 64 -9.23 9.88 6.43
CA GLY A 64 -10.48 9.44 5.81
C GLY A 64 -10.37 8.07 5.15
N ARG A 65 -11.51 7.56 4.65
CA ARG A 65 -11.55 6.24 4.01
C ARG A 65 -10.91 6.31 2.61
N ALA A 66 -10.24 5.23 2.22
CA ALA A 66 -9.67 5.12 0.87
C ALA A 66 -10.75 5.19 -0.23
N LEU A 67 -11.93 4.63 0.03
CA LEU A 67 -13.07 4.69 -0.89
C LEU A 67 -13.50 6.13 -1.19
N ASP A 68 -13.72 6.93 -0.14
CA ASP A 68 -14.12 8.33 -0.27
C ASP A 68 -13.02 9.16 -0.97
N ALA A 69 -11.74 8.82 -0.75
CA ALA A 69 -10.62 9.50 -1.38
C ALA A 69 -10.56 9.26 -2.90
N VAL A 70 -10.77 8.03 -3.36
CA VAL A 70 -10.74 7.73 -4.79
C VAL A 70 -11.98 8.29 -5.49
N GLU A 71 -13.15 8.26 -4.86
CA GLU A 71 -14.38 8.85 -5.38
C GLU A 71 -14.23 10.37 -5.58
N GLN A 72 -13.76 11.09 -4.56
CA GLN A 72 -13.55 12.54 -4.69
C GLN A 72 -12.44 12.89 -5.69
N GLY A 73 -11.38 12.08 -5.74
CA GLY A 73 -10.29 12.29 -6.68
C GLY A 73 -10.74 12.26 -8.14
N VAL A 74 -11.62 11.31 -8.52
CA VAL A 74 -12.07 11.15 -9.91
C VAL A 74 -13.10 12.20 -10.35
N TRP A 75 -13.79 12.86 -9.42
CA TRP A 75 -14.68 13.98 -9.76
C TRP A 75 -13.94 15.15 -10.42
N VAL A 76 -12.65 15.32 -10.12
CA VAL A 76 -11.83 16.39 -10.70
C VAL A 76 -11.74 16.28 -12.23
N PRO A 77 -11.24 15.18 -12.82
CA PRO A 77 -11.24 15.02 -14.27
C PRO A 77 -12.64 14.87 -14.88
N GLU A 78 -13.64 14.35 -14.14
CA GLU A 78 -15.01 14.25 -14.64
C GLU A 78 -15.73 15.60 -14.80
N ALA A 79 -15.36 16.60 -13.98
CA ALA A 79 -15.97 17.93 -14.02
C ALA A 79 -15.23 18.93 -14.93
N ASP A 80 -14.05 18.58 -15.44
CA ASP A 80 -13.25 19.45 -16.29
C ASP A 80 -13.69 19.38 -17.76
N GLU A 81 -14.39 20.41 -18.24
CA GLU A 81 -14.82 20.56 -19.65
C GLU A 81 -13.70 20.42 -20.68
N LYS A 82 -12.45 20.71 -20.29
CA LYS A 82 -11.29 20.59 -21.19
C LYS A 82 -10.80 19.15 -21.29
N ASN A 83 -11.20 18.28 -20.35
CA ASN A 83 -10.90 16.87 -20.41
C ASN A 83 -11.87 16.18 -21.37
N GLN A 84 -11.31 15.68 -22.47
CA GLN A 84 -12.08 15.05 -23.54
C GLN A 84 -12.17 13.53 -23.40
N THR A 85 -11.56 12.94 -22.36
CA THR A 85 -11.50 11.48 -22.18
C THR A 85 -12.22 10.98 -20.93
N VAL A 86 -12.64 11.87 -20.02
CA VAL A 86 -13.30 11.50 -18.76
C VAL A 86 -14.46 12.45 -18.50
N GLY A 87 -15.67 11.91 -18.30
CA GLY A 87 -16.83 12.66 -17.84
C GLY A 87 -17.29 13.79 -18.77
N TYR A 88 -17.51 14.97 -18.20
CA TYR A 88 -18.06 16.13 -18.87
C TYR A 88 -17.01 16.78 -19.79
N GLY A 89 -17.38 16.97 -21.07
CA GLY A 89 -16.42 17.33 -22.13
C GLY A 89 -15.92 16.13 -22.94
N GLY A 90 -16.27 14.90 -22.50
CA GLY A 90 -15.98 13.65 -23.20
C GLY A 90 -16.43 13.67 -24.66
N LEU A 91 -15.59 13.16 -25.56
CA LEU A 91 -15.95 13.05 -26.97
C LEU A 91 -17.12 12.08 -27.16
N PRO A 92 -18.13 12.44 -27.98
CA PRO A 92 -19.27 11.58 -28.21
C PRO A 92 -18.92 10.35 -29.06
N ASP A 93 -19.80 9.35 -29.02
CA ASP A 93 -19.80 8.24 -29.95
C ASP A 93 -20.14 8.67 -31.39
N ARG A 94 -20.16 7.70 -32.31
CA ARG A 94 -20.47 7.94 -33.74
C ARG A 94 -21.84 8.57 -33.99
N ASP A 95 -22.77 8.41 -33.05
CA ASP A 95 -24.15 8.91 -33.14
C ASP A 95 -24.30 10.26 -32.42
N GLY A 96 -23.18 10.85 -31.97
CA GLY A 96 -23.15 12.15 -31.30
C GLY A 96 -23.56 12.10 -29.83
N LYS A 97 -23.58 10.92 -29.21
CA LYS A 97 -23.98 10.74 -27.81
C LYS A 97 -22.77 10.56 -26.92
N VAL A 98 -22.72 11.32 -25.82
CA VAL A 98 -21.73 11.09 -24.76
C VAL A 98 -22.27 9.99 -23.85
N THR A 99 -21.56 8.87 -23.80
CA THR A 99 -21.85 7.72 -22.94
C THR A 99 -20.66 7.48 -22.02
N LEU A 100 -20.90 7.29 -20.74
CA LEU A 100 -19.87 7.20 -19.71
C LEU A 100 -19.92 5.85 -19.01
N ASP A 101 -18.74 5.30 -18.71
CA ASP A 101 -18.57 4.05 -17.98
C ASP A 101 -17.76 4.30 -16.69
N ALA A 102 -18.24 3.76 -15.57
CA ALA A 102 -17.55 3.84 -14.29
C ALA A 102 -17.85 2.62 -13.41
N CYS A 103 -16.91 2.27 -12.53
CA CYS A 103 -17.10 1.27 -11.47
C CYS A 103 -16.31 1.67 -10.22
N ILE A 104 -16.81 1.28 -9.05
CA ILE A 104 -16.17 1.52 -7.75
C ILE A 104 -16.52 0.40 -6.77
#